data_AF-F0R1Z0-F1
#
_entry.id   AF-F0R1Z0-F1
#
_cell.length_a   1.000
_cell.length_b   1.000
_cell.length_c   1.000
_cell.angle_alpha   90.00
_cell.angle_beta   90.00
_cell.angle_gamma   90.00
#
_symmetry.space_group_name_H-M   'P 1'
#
loop_
_entity.id
_entity.type
_entity.pdbx_description
1 polymer ?
#
loop_
_entity_poly.entity_id
_entity_poly.type
_entity_poly.pdbx_seq_one_letter_code
_entity_poly.pdbx_strand_id
1 'polypeptide(L)'
;MSENKTVKYHIPEQGIYLYARTNDGKTEMIVLNSTDKEQVLPSQHYNALTQDSKEGIVITTGKKVNFSQNLVVPANRSLIIEF
;
A
#
# COMPACT_ATOMS: atom_id res chain seq x y z
N MET A 1 -20.26 12.68 -15.07
CA MET A 1 -19.39 13.21 -14.01
C MET A 1 -18.00 12.70 -14.30
N SER A 2 -16.99 13.57 -14.29
CA SER A 2 -15.59 13.16 -14.57
C SER A 2 -15.08 12.34 -13.39
N GLU A 3 -14.70 11.08 -13.63
CA GLU A 3 -14.05 10.23 -12.62
C GLU A 3 -12.73 10.90 -12.19
N ASN A 4 -12.61 11.29 -10.91
CA ASN A 4 -11.36 11.82 -10.38
C ASN A 4 -10.40 10.66 -10.09
N LYS A 5 -9.53 10.37 -11.07
CA LYS A 5 -8.45 9.39 -10.94
C LYS A 5 -7.20 10.10 -10.42
N THR A 6 -6.73 9.69 -9.25
CA THR A 6 -5.48 10.22 -8.68
C THR A 6 -4.48 9.09 -8.52
N VAL A 7 -3.22 9.39 -8.81
CA VAL A 7 -2.09 8.48 -8.65
C VAL A 7 -1.03 9.15 -7.79
N LYS A 8 -0.57 8.45 -6.76
CA LYS A 8 0.56 8.87 -5.90
C LYS A 8 1.57 7.74 -5.80
N TYR A 9 2.86 8.07 -5.85
CA TYR A 9 3.93 7.08 -5.70
C TYR A 9 4.98 7.55 -4.69
N HIS A 10 5.65 6.59 -4.05
CA HIS A 10 6.74 6.84 -3.12
C HIS A 10 7.72 5.66 -3.13
N ILE A 11 9.02 5.95 -3.02
CA ILE A 11 10.08 4.95 -2.88
C ILE A 11 10.67 5.14 -1.48
N PRO A 12 10.15 4.42 -0.46
CA PRO A 12 10.53 4.66 0.93
C PRO A 12 11.90 4.10 1.29
N GLU A 13 12.24 2.94 0.73
CA GLU A 13 13.45 2.19 0.98
C GLU A 13 13.92 1.51 -0.30
N GLN A 14 15.20 1.13 -0.35
CA GLN A 14 15.76 0.41 -1.50
C GLN A 14 14.97 -0.88 -1.75
N GLY A 15 14.41 -0.99 -2.95
CA GLY A 15 13.68 -2.16 -3.42
C GLY A 15 12.20 -2.21 -3.03
N ILE A 16 11.70 -1.25 -2.25
CA ILE A 16 10.27 -1.09 -1.94
C ILE A 16 9.67 0.03 -2.80
N TYR A 17 8.57 -0.29 -3.48
CA TYR A 17 7.82 0.68 -4.29
C TYR A 17 6.38 0.77 -3.79
N LEU A 18 5.93 1.98 -3.47
CA LEU A 18 4.56 2.27 -3.09
C LEU A 18 3.86 3.04 -4.19
N TYR A 19 2.64 2.60 -4.48
CA TYR A 19 1.75 3.25 -5.42
C TYR A 19 0.32 3.21 -4.86
N ALA A 20 -0.37 4.34 -4.88
CA ALA A 20 -1.78 4.42 -4.52
C ALA A 20 -2.57 5.02 -5.67
N ARG A 21 -3.64 4.32 -6.07
CA ARG A 21 -4.61 4.79 -7.05
C ARG A 21 -5.96 4.92 -6.38
N THR A 22 -6.60 6.07 -6.56
CA THR A 22 -7.99 6.28 -6.16
C THR A 22 -8.87 6.33 -7.39
N ASN A 23 -9.96 5.57 -7.38
CA ASN A 23 -11.01 5.59 -8.38
C ASN A 23 -12.38 5.60 -7.67
N ASP A 24 -13.20 6.61 -7.93
CA ASP A 24 -14.56 6.75 -7.36
C ASP A 24 -14.62 6.58 -5.83
N GLY A 25 -13.66 7.20 -5.12
CA GLY A 25 -13.57 7.18 -3.66
C GLY A 25 -12.93 5.93 -3.07
N LYS A 26 -12.63 4.93 -3.90
CA LYS A 26 -11.99 3.68 -3.48
C LYS A 26 -10.50 3.73 -3.80
N THR A 27 -9.65 3.40 -2.84
CA THR A 27 -8.19 3.46 -3.00
C THR A 27 -7.56 2.08 -2.97
N GLU A 28 -6.72 1.82 -3.96
CA GLU A 28 -5.88 0.63 -4.05
C GLU A 28 -4.43 1.06 -3.83
N MET A 29 -3.83 0.60 -2.73
CA MET A 29 -2.41 0.76 -2.46
C MET A 29 -1.66 -0.53 -2.82
N ILE A 30 -0.72 -0.42 -3.74
CA ILE A 30 0.21 -1.47 -4.13
C ILE A 30 1.56 -1.21 -3.45
N VAL A 31 2.04 -2.20 -2.73
CA VAL A 31 3.36 -2.23 -2.09
C VAL A 31 4.15 -3.37 -2.73
N LEU A 32 5.16 -3.05 -3.53
CA LEU A 32 6.02 -4.04 -4.20
C LEU A 32 7.35 -4.15 -3.47
N ASN A 33 7.75 -5.37 -3.13
CA ASN A 33 9.11 -5.71 -2.72
C ASN A 33 9.82 -6.43 -3.88
N SER A 34 10.80 -5.74 -4.47
CA SER A 34 11.62 -6.22 -5.57
C SER A 34 12.92 -6.91 -5.13
N THR A 35 13.11 -7.08 -3.82
CA THR A 35 14.27 -7.77 -3.25
C THR A 35 13.96 -9.22 -2.97
N ASP A 36 15.02 -10.02 -2.81
CA ASP A 36 14.96 -11.44 -2.44
C ASP A 36 14.78 -11.67 -0.92
N LYS A 37 14.53 -10.61 -0.15
CA LYS A 37 14.36 -10.67 1.31
C LYS A 37 13.02 -10.09 1.72
N GLU A 38 12.44 -10.66 2.78
CA GLU A 38 11.30 -10.04 3.44
C GLU A 38 11.73 -8.67 4.02
N GLN A 39 10.87 -7.67 3.86
CA GLN A 39 11.11 -6.33 4.38
C GLN A 39 9.94 -5.90 5.27
N VAL A 40 10.27 -5.18 6.34
CA VAL A 40 9.30 -4.55 7.22
C VAL A 40 9.25 -3.07 6.85
N LEU A 41 8.13 -2.64 6.29
CA LEU A 41 7.87 -1.26 5.91
C LEU A 41 7.23 -0.49 7.07
N PRO A 42 7.89 0.53 7.63
CA PRO A 42 7.32 1.38 8.68
C PRO A 42 6.06 2.13 8.21
N SER A 43 5.07 2.28 9.10
CA SER A 43 3.78 2.93 8.76
C SER A 43 3.90 4.37 8.27
N GLN A 44 4.91 5.08 8.75
CA GLN A 44 5.22 6.45 8.39
C GLN A 44 5.35 6.66 6.87
N HIS A 45 5.79 5.63 6.14
CA HIS A 45 6.02 5.72 4.69
C HIS A 45 4.75 5.69 3.84
N TYR A 46 3.64 5.21 4.38
CA TYR A 46 2.37 5.14 3.65
C TYR A 46 1.23 5.92 4.31
N ASN A 47 1.45 6.55 5.47
CA ASN A 47 0.46 7.43 6.12
C ASN A 47 -0.07 8.53 5.18
N ALA A 48 0.81 9.11 4.34
CA ALA A 48 0.39 10.13 3.36
C ALA A 48 -0.49 9.58 2.23
N LEU A 49 -0.44 8.26 1.99
CA LEU A 49 -1.23 7.56 0.98
C LEU A 49 -2.55 7.04 1.54
N THR A 50 -2.58 6.64 2.82
CA THR A 50 -3.77 6.11 3.49
C THR A 50 -4.74 7.20 3.98
N GLN A 51 -4.30 8.45 4.04
CA GLN A 51 -5.11 9.61 4.46
C GLN A 51 -5.82 9.33 5.80
N ASP A 52 -7.16 9.36 5.83
CA ASP A 52 -7.97 9.14 7.03
C ASP A 52 -8.31 7.66 7.29
N SER A 53 -7.91 6.77 6.38
CA SER A 53 -8.20 5.34 6.48
C SER A 53 -7.33 4.72 7.58
N LYS A 54 -7.97 3.95 8.47
CA LYS A 54 -7.30 3.29 9.59
C LYS A 54 -6.97 1.83 9.31
N GLU A 55 -7.74 1.20 8.44
CA GLU A 55 -7.58 -0.20 8.05
C GLU A 55 -7.88 -0.41 6.56
N GLY A 56 -7.38 -1.52 6.02
CA GLY A 56 -7.67 -1.98 4.67
C GLY A 56 -7.60 -3.50 4.56
N ILE A 57 -7.89 -4.03 3.37
CA ILE A 57 -7.94 -5.46 3.10
C ILE A 57 -6.93 -5.83 2.02
N VAL A 58 -6.07 -6.81 2.29
CA VAL A 58 -5.21 -7.40 1.27
C VAL A 58 -6.06 -8.24 0.32
N ILE A 59 -6.26 -7.78 -0.91
CA ILE A 59 -7.25 -8.40 -1.84
C ILE A 59 -6.93 -9.86 -2.18
N THR A 60 -5.65 -10.25 -2.16
CA THR A 60 -5.22 -11.62 -2.51
C THR A 60 -5.47 -12.63 -1.40
N THR A 61 -5.63 -12.19 -0.15
CA THR A 61 -5.76 -13.07 1.02
C THR A 61 -6.99 -12.79 1.88
N GLY A 62 -7.67 -11.66 1.69
CA GLY A 62 -8.73 -11.17 2.56
C GLY A 62 -8.26 -10.71 3.94
N LYS A 63 -6.94 -10.69 4.20
CA LYS A 63 -6.39 -10.31 5.51
C LYS A 63 -6.58 -8.81 5.75
N LYS A 64 -7.13 -8.46 6.92
CA LYS A 64 -7.18 -7.08 7.40
C LYS A 64 -5.79 -6.56 7.78
N VAL A 65 -5.53 -5.30 7.45
CA VAL A 65 -4.31 -4.56 7.77
C VAL A 65 -4.69 -3.33 8.55
N ASN A 66 -3.99 -3.07 9.65
CA ASN A 66 -4.09 -1.81 10.40
C ASN A 66 -2.96 -0.88 9.96
N PHE A 67 -3.29 0.31 9.44
CA PHE A 67 -2.30 1.26 8.92
C PHE A 67 -1.47 1.96 10.00
N SER A 68 -1.79 1.77 11.28
CA SER A 68 -0.96 2.23 12.39
C SER A 68 0.22 1.28 12.68
N GLN A 69 0.25 0.09 12.08
CA GLN A 69 1.27 -0.95 12.33
C GLN A 69 2.18 -1.15 11.12
N ASN A 70 3.43 -1.57 11.33
CA ASN A 70 4.33 -1.83 10.21
C ASN A 70 3.80 -2.95 9.30
N LEU A 71 4.07 -2.81 8.00
CA LEU A 71 3.70 -3.79 7.00
C LEU A 71 4.86 -4.76 6.76
N VAL A 72 4.59 -6.06 6.81
CA VAL A 72 5.54 -7.08 6.39
C VAL A 72 5.30 -7.40 4.92
N VAL A 73 6.29 -7.14 4.07
CA VAL A 73 6.22 -7.33 2.62
C VAL A 73 7.15 -8.48 2.24
N PRO A 74 6.60 -9.65 1.82
CA PRO A 74 7.42 -10.80 1.48
C PRO A 74 8.38 -10.54 0.31
N ALA A 75 9.49 -11.26 0.28
CA ALA A 75 10.48 -11.21 -0.81
C ALA A 75 9.82 -11.45 -2.18
N ASN A 76 10.19 -10.65 -3.19
CA ASN A 76 9.72 -10.78 -4.57
C ASN A 76 8.19 -10.83 -4.72
N ARG A 77 7.46 -10.13 -3.83
CA ARG A 77 5.99 -10.10 -3.82
C ARG A 77 5.46 -8.68 -3.75
N SER A 78 4.22 -8.54 -4.21
CA SER A 78 3.41 -7.34 -4.02
C SER A 78 2.26 -7.60 -3.06
N LEU A 79 1.98 -6.64 -2.20
CA LEU A 79 0.72 -6.53 -1.49
C LEU A 79 -0.16 -5.53 -2.22
N ILE A 80 -1.43 -5.86 -2.38
CA ILE A 80 -2.44 -4.95 -2.91
C ILE A 80 -3.49 -4.81 -1.81
N ILE A 81 -3.62 -3.59 -1.28
CA ILE A 81 -4.46 -3.27 -0.14
C ILE A 81 -5.52 -2.28 -0.58
N GLU A 82 -6.77 -2.63 -0.33
CA GLU A 82 -7.93 -1.84 -0.68
C GLU A 82 -8.55 -1.20 0.56
N PHE A 83 -8.93 0.08 0.45
CA PHE A 83 -9.59 0.87 1.50
C PHE A 83 -10.39 2.04 0.92
#